data_AF-A0A8T0D2E4-F1
#
_entry.id   AF-A0A8T0D2E4-F1
#
_cell.length_a   1.000
_cell.length_b   1.000
_cell.length_c   1.000
_cell.angle_alpha   90.00
_cell.angle_beta   90.00
_cell.angle_gamma   90.00
#
_symmetry.space_group_name_H-M   'P 1'
#
loop_
_entity.id
_entity.type
_entity.pdbx_description
1 polymer ?
#
loop_
_entity_poly.entity_id
_entity_poly.type
_entity_poly.pdbx_seq_one_letter_code
_entity_poly.pdbx_strand_id
1 'polypeptide(L)'
;LFYPLWIHFRVTITNWIARYGLRAQELRLLDLLAPIAVPLRPSYVPALKKHVYSEVLRKSLPLAFISPKKPARKPTIRLINPLAIDYVSYEKSLTAALSKIEKKLVEIIVQYLEEDAINDLRRKVHLEKYSKWWNHICWYQHGGEILRTFESANWPFPKEDFICLTRELDEGANHLSLALKIREYSHPIRRRSTRAACGHVIRNCVQK
;
A
#
# COMPACT_ATOMS: atom_id res chain seq x y z
N LEU A 1 35.00 30.26 -17.26
CA LEU A 1 34.51 28.86 -17.17
C LEU A 1 34.82 28.34 -15.78
N PHE A 2 33.82 28.29 -14.89
CA PHE A 2 33.92 27.65 -13.57
C PHE A 2 32.55 27.09 -13.22
N TYR A 3 32.35 25.79 -13.42
CA TYR A 3 31.18 25.09 -12.88
C TYR A 3 31.50 24.69 -11.44
N PRO A 4 30.79 25.23 -10.42
CA PRO A 4 30.99 24.77 -9.05
C PRO A 4 30.49 23.33 -8.92
N LEU A 5 31.32 22.45 -8.36
CA LEU A 5 31.06 21.02 -8.16
C LEU A 5 30.03 20.78 -7.03
N TRP A 6 28.81 21.27 -7.22
CA TRP A 6 27.64 20.87 -6.43
C TRP A 6 27.14 19.48 -6.85
N ILE A 7 28.02 18.48 -6.71
CA ILE A 7 27.57 17.10 -6.51
C ILE A 7 27.00 17.03 -5.07
N HIS A 8 25.87 17.69 -4.86
CA HIS A 8 25.01 17.39 -3.74
C HIS A 8 24.72 15.90 -3.79
N PHE A 9 25.01 15.19 -2.70
CA PHE A 9 24.63 13.80 -2.52
C PHE A 9 23.11 13.71 -2.25
N ARG A 10 22.32 14.19 -3.23
CA ARG A 10 20.86 14.16 -3.24
C ARG A 10 20.46 12.69 -3.19
N VAL A 11 19.93 12.26 -2.04
CA VAL A 11 19.31 10.95 -1.88
C VAL A 11 18.15 10.89 -2.89
N THR A 12 18.33 10.10 -3.95
CA THR A 12 17.29 9.88 -4.97
C THR A 12 16.02 9.35 -4.31
N ILE A 13 14.86 9.55 -4.93
CA ILE A 13 13.58 9.13 -4.37
C ILE A 13 13.55 7.60 -4.28
N THR A 14 14.12 6.90 -5.27
CA THR A 14 14.50 5.48 -5.21
C THR A 14 15.31 5.08 -3.96
N ASN A 15 16.38 5.80 -3.60
CA ASN A 15 17.17 5.52 -2.39
C ASN A 15 16.41 5.86 -1.09
N TRP A 16 15.53 6.87 -1.12
CA TRP A 16 14.67 7.21 0.00
C TRP A 16 13.62 6.11 0.24
N ILE A 17 12.98 5.60 -0.82
CA ILE A 17 12.02 4.49 -0.76
C ILE A 17 12.71 3.20 -0.31
N ALA A 18 13.96 2.94 -0.73
CA ALA A 18 14.74 1.81 -0.25
C ALA A 18 14.97 1.81 1.28
N ARG A 19 14.83 2.97 1.95
CA ARG A 19 14.96 3.12 3.42
C ARG A 19 13.62 3.36 4.15
N TYR A 20 12.64 3.98 3.50
CA TYR A 20 11.40 4.44 4.13
C TYR A 20 10.10 3.93 3.48
N GLY A 21 10.20 3.13 2.40
CA GLY A 21 9.06 2.47 1.76
C GLY A 21 8.50 1.30 2.58
N LEU A 22 7.38 0.76 2.12
CA LEU A 22 6.60 -0.30 2.76
C LEU A 22 7.41 -1.58 2.90
N ARG A 23 8.22 -1.91 1.89
CA ARG A 23 9.12 -3.08 1.94
C ARG A 23 10.23 -2.91 2.97
N ALA A 24 10.70 -1.70 3.23
CA ALA A 24 11.76 -1.42 4.21
C ALA A 24 11.24 -1.40 5.65
N GLN A 25 9.92 -1.21 5.83
CA GLN A 25 9.24 -1.18 7.13
C GLN A 25 8.43 -2.45 7.42
N GLU A 26 8.50 -3.46 6.55
CA GLU A 26 7.74 -4.73 6.64
C GLU A 26 6.20 -4.52 6.70
N LEU A 27 5.70 -3.53 5.95
CA LEU A 27 4.29 -3.10 5.92
C LEU A 27 3.50 -3.60 4.69
N ARG A 28 3.98 -4.65 4.03
CA ARG A 28 3.22 -5.28 2.93
C ARG A 28 2.29 -6.35 3.48
N LEU A 29 1.25 -6.68 2.72
CA LEU A 29 0.29 -7.72 3.13
C LEU A 29 0.95 -9.08 3.42
N LEU A 30 2.02 -9.43 2.69
CA LEU A 30 2.75 -10.68 2.94
C LEU A 30 3.52 -10.66 4.26
N ASP A 31 3.95 -9.49 4.71
CA ASP A 31 4.73 -9.31 5.93
C ASP A 31 3.81 -9.37 7.15
N LEU A 32 2.61 -8.78 7.08
CA LEU A 32 1.52 -8.97 8.05
C LEU A 32 1.17 -10.44 8.28
N LEU A 33 1.08 -11.21 7.18
CA LEU A 33 0.67 -12.62 7.23
C LEU A 33 1.83 -13.55 7.61
N ALA A 34 3.09 -13.14 7.41
CA ALA A 34 4.25 -14.02 7.55
C ALA A 34 4.45 -14.65 8.95
N PRO A 35 4.24 -13.96 10.09
CA PRO A 35 4.43 -14.53 11.43
C PRO A 35 3.50 -15.68 11.76
N ILE A 36 2.27 -15.65 11.26
CA ILE A 36 1.21 -16.63 11.57
C ILE A 36 0.98 -17.69 10.47
N ALA A 37 1.70 -17.59 9.36
CA ALA A 37 1.45 -18.39 8.16
C ALA A 37 2.22 -19.74 8.17
N VAL A 38 1.56 -20.80 8.65
CA VAL A 38 2.09 -22.16 8.77
C VAL A 38 2.29 -22.80 7.38
N PRO A 39 3.50 -23.26 6.99
CA PRO A 39 3.74 -23.84 5.68
C PRO A 39 3.14 -25.25 5.55
N LEU A 40 2.13 -25.41 4.67
CA LEU A 40 1.54 -26.71 4.37
C LEU A 40 2.38 -27.45 3.33
N ARG A 41 3.23 -28.37 3.79
CA ARG A 41 4.02 -29.26 2.94
C ARG A 41 3.27 -30.60 2.77
N PRO A 42 2.93 -31.03 1.55
CA PRO A 42 2.33 -32.35 1.35
C PRO A 42 3.40 -33.44 1.37
N SER A 43 3.16 -34.48 2.17
CA SER A 43 4.02 -35.67 2.25
C SER A 43 3.60 -36.71 1.21
N TYR A 44 4.55 -37.31 0.50
CA TYR A 44 4.24 -38.43 -0.40
C TYR A 44 4.10 -39.72 0.39
N VAL A 45 3.00 -40.47 0.15
CA VAL A 45 2.73 -41.77 0.79
C VAL A 45 2.79 -42.85 -0.30
N PRO A 46 3.88 -43.65 -0.39
CA PRO A 46 4.08 -44.62 -1.46
C PRO A 46 2.94 -45.65 -1.60
N ALA A 47 2.42 -46.15 -0.47
CA ALA A 47 1.31 -47.11 -0.45
C ALA A 47 0.02 -46.57 -1.10
N LEU A 48 -0.21 -45.25 -1.01
CA LEU A 48 -1.35 -44.57 -1.66
C LEU A 48 -1.00 -44.04 -3.06
N LYS A 49 0.27 -44.10 -3.45
CA LYS A 49 0.89 -43.45 -4.62
C LYS A 49 0.56 -41.95 -4.74
N LYS A 50 0.25 -41.29 -3.62
CA LYS A 50 -0.35 -39.94 -3.56
C LYS A 50 0.37 -39.02 -2.57
N HIS A 51 0.25 -37.72 -2.82
CA HIS A 51 0.64 -36.68 -1.88
C HIS A 51 -0.54 -36.39 -0.92
N VAL A 52 -0.27 -36.41 0.39
CA VAL A 52 -1.25 -36.20 1.46
C VAL A 52 -0.84 -34.99 2.30
N TYR A 53 -1.82 -34.25 2.81
CA TYR A 53 -1.62 -33.06 3.66
C TYR A 53 -2.35 -33.25 5.00
N SER A 54 -2.00 -32.45 6.02
CA SER A 54 -2.68 -32.51 7.32
C SER A 54 -4.08 -31.91 7.24
N GLU A 55 -5.09 -32.77 7.30
CA GLU A 55 -6.50 -32.37 7.37
C GLU A 55 -6.82 -31.61 8.67
N VAL A 56 -6.08 -31.87 9.76
CA VAL A 56 -6.19 -31.11 11.02
C VAL A 56 -5.80 -29.65 10.80
N LEU A 57 -4.66 -29.40 10.13
CA LEU A 57 -4.23 -28.04 9.79
C LEU A 57 -5.22 -27.36 8.81
N ARG A 58 -5.74 -28.10 7.83
CA ARG A 58 -6.75 -27.56 6.90
C ARG A 58 -8.05 -27.14 7.61
N LYS A 59 -8.42 -27.82 8.70
CA LYS A 59 -9.60 -27.50 9.52
C LYS A 59 -9.37 -26.36 10.52
N SER A 60 -8.17 -26.23 11.09
CA SER A 60 -7.87 -25.19 12.08
C SER A 60 -7.40 -23.86 11.49
N LEU A 61 -6.90 -23.85 10.25
CA LEU A 61 -6.36 -22.68 9.57
C LEU A 61 -7.10 -22.45 8.24
N PRO A 62 -8.27 -21.77 8.26
CA PRO A 62 -9.22 -21.77 7.15
C PRO A 62 -8.80 -20.99 5.90
N LEU A 63 -7.76 -20.14 5.99
CA LEU A 63 -7.23 -19.41 4.84
C LEU A 63 -5.96 -20.05 4.30
N ALA A 64 -5.93 -20.34 3.00
CA ALA A 64 -4.75 -20.81 2.29
C ALA A 64 -4.17 -19.70 1.39
N PHE A 65 -3.01 -19.16 1.76
CA PHE A 65 -2.22 -18.31 0.88
C PHE A 65 -1.32 -19.18 -0.01
N ILE A 66 -1.43 -19.01 -1.33
CA ILE A 66 -0.59 -19.70 -2.31
C ILE A 66 0.45 -18.71 -2.83
N SER A 67 1.72 -18.94 -2.51
CA SER A 67 2.81 -18.15 -3.10
C SER A 67 2.92 -18.41 -4.61
N PRO A 68 2.95 -17.37 -5.47
CA PRO A 68 3.15 -17.55 -6.90
C PRO A 68 4.53 -18.17 -7.19
N LYS A 69 4.61 -18.98 -8.24
CA LYS A 69 5.84 -19.70 -8.61
C LYS A 69 7.02 -18.76 -8.85
N LYS A 70 8.20 -19.14 -8.34
CA LYS A 70 9.43 -19.04 -9.14
C LYS A 70 9.48 -20.27 -10.05
N PRO A 71 9.89 -20.17 -11.33
CA PRO A 71 9.72 -21.25 -12.32
C PRO A 71 10.33 -22.60 -11.88
N ALA A 72 11.47 -22.57 -11.17
CA ALA A 72 12.17 -23.76 -10.67
C ALA A 72 11.68 -24.30 -9.30
N ARG A 73 10.52 -23.87 -8.76
CA ARG A 73 10.04 -24.33 -7.44
C ARG A 73 8.56 -24.75 -7.45
N LYS A 74 8.24 -25.77 -6.64
CA LYS A 74 6.85 -26.15 -6.33
C LYS A 74 6.14 -24.98 -5.61
N PRO A 75 4.85 -24.72 -5.86
CA PRO A 75 4.12 -23.66 -5.16
C PRO A 75 4.09 -23.95 -3.65
N THR A 76 4.44 -22.96 -2.82
CA THR A 76 4.35 -23.11 -1.36
C THR A 76 2.99 -22.60 -0.89
N ILE A 77 2.17 -23.51 -0.36
CA ILE A 77 0.93 -23.19 0.34
C ILE A 77 1.28 -22.84 1.78
N ARG A 78 0.77 -21.72 2.29
CA ARG A 78 0.81 -21.38 3.72
C ARG A 78 -0.62 -21.24 4.23
N LEU A 79 -0.94 -21.94 5.31
CA LEU A 79 -2.22 -21.84 5.99
C LEU A 79 -2.17 -20.79 7.10
N ILE A 80 -3.25 -20.06 7.29
CA ILE A 80 -3.33 -18.85 8.13
C ILE A 80 -4.58 -18.91 9.00
N ASN A 81 -4.46 -18.48 10.26
CA ASN A 81 -5.62 -18.18 11.11
C ASN A 81 -6.00 -16.69 10.96
N PRO A 82 -7.10 -16.34 10.25
CA PRO A 82 -7.57 -14.95 10.12
C PRO A 82 -7.90 -14.24 11.44
N LEU A 83 -8.10 -14.97 12.54
CA LEU A 83 -8.36 -14.40 13.88
C LEU A 83 -7.08 -14.08 14.67
N ALA A 84 -5.90 -14.50 14.17
CA ALA A 84 -4.60 -14.25 14.81
C ALA A 84 -3.85 -13.04 14.21
N ILE A 85 -4.52 -12.24 13.37
CA ILE A 85 -3.94 -11.07 12.70
C ILE A 85 -4.19 -9.81 13.54
N ASP A 86 -3.14 -9.11 13.95
CA ASP A 86 -3.26 -7.76 14.48
C ASP A 86 -3.44 -6.75 13.35
N TYR A 87 -4.68 -6.62 12.89
CA TYR A 87 -5.07 -5.62 11.91
C TYR A 87 -4.89 -4.18 12.41
N VAL A 88 -4.97 -3.93 13.72
CA VAL A 88 -5.03 -2.57 14.29
C VAL A 88 -3.64 -1.92 14.31
N SER A 89 -2.63 -2.67 14.75
CA SER A 89 -1.23 -2.22 14.69
C SER A 89 -0.75 -2.06 13.25
N TYR A 90 -1.14 -2.98 12.35
CA TYR A 90 -0.83 -2.90 10.93
C TYR A 90 -1.49 -1.70 10.24
N GLU A 91 -2.80 -1.50 10.42
CA GLU A 91 -3.57 -0.39 9.85
C GLU A 91 -2.98 0.97 10.29
N LYS A 92 -2.65 1.10 11.58
CA LYS A 92 -1.98 2.29 12.13
C LYS A 92 -0.57 2.50 11.57
N SER A 93 0.21 1.44 11.40
CA SER A 93 1.58 1.53 10.89
C SER A 93 1.62 1.84 9.39
N LEU A 94 0.78 1.19 8.59
CA LEU A 94 0.66 1.38 7.15
C LEU A 94 0.12 2.77 6.80
N THR A 95 -0.90 3.26 7.49
CA THR A 95 -1.37 4.65 7.31
C THR A 95 -0.30 5.67 7.68
N ALA A 96 0.42 5.48 8.79
CA ALA A 96 1.53 6.35 9.18
C ALA A 96 2.73 6.30 8.19
N ALA A 97 2.94 5.18 7.49
CA ALA A 97 3.94 5.09 6.42
C ALA A 97 3.47 5.81 5.14
N LEU A 98 2.23 5.57 4.69
CA LEU A 98 1.63 6.27 3.56
C LEU A 98 1.67 7.80 3.76
N SER A 99 1.32 8.32 4.95
CA SER A 99 1.43 9.75 5.25
C SER A 99 2.86 10.30 5.29
N LYS A 100 3.91 9.46 5.37
CA LYS A 100 5.31 9.91 5.17
C LYS A 100 5.65 9.98 3.68
N ILE A 101 5.21 9.00 2.89
CA ILE A 101 5.42 8.95 1.44
C ILE A 101 4.66 10.10 0.76
N GLU A 102 3.43 10.41 1.20
CA GLU A 102 2.62 11.53 0.72
C GLU A 102 3.24 12.89 1.11
N LYS A 103 3.83 13.01 2.30
CA LYS A 103 4.67 14.19 2.65
C LYS A 103 5.90 14.30 1.75
N LYS A 104 6.51 13.19 1.34
CA LYS A 104 7.63 13.22 0.40
C LYS A 104 7.20 13.68 -1.00
N LEU A 105 5.99 13.32 -1.44
CA LEU A 105 5.36 13.86 -2.66
C LEU A 105 5.17 15.39 -2.56
N VAL A 106 4.69 15.89 -1.42
CA VAL A 106 4.57 17.33 -1.15
C VAL A 106 5.93 18.04 -1.20
N GLU A 107 6.97 17.48 -0.57
CA GLU A 107 8.32 18.04 -0.63
C GLU A 107 8.83 18.16 -2.08
N ILE A 108 8.52 17.18 -2.95
CA ILE A 108 8.91 17.21 -4.37
C ILE A 108 8.13 18.28 -5.14
N ILE A 109 6.82 18.40 -4.91
CA ILE A 109 5.97 19.45 -5.49
C ILE A 109 6.53 20.84 -5.16
N VAL A 110 6.90 21.08 -3.90
CA VAL A 110 7.44 22.37 -3.45
C VAL A 110 8.91 22.59 -3.86
N GLN A 111 9.69 21.53 -4.08
CA GLN A 111 11.11 21.63 -4.43
C GLN A 111 11.38 21.77 -5.94
N TYR A 112 10.49 21.30 -6.81
CA TYR A 112 10.75 21.20 -8.25
C TYR A 112 9.73 21.93 -9.15
N LEU A 113 8.59 22.39 -8.63
CA LEU A 113 7.70 23.28 -9.39
C LEU A 113 7.94 24.75 -9.02
N GLU A 114 7.78 25.63 -10.00
CA GLU A 114 7.81 27.08 -9.81
C GLU A 114 6.54 27.56 -9.10
N GLU A 115 6.60 28.74 -8.46
CA GLU A 115 5.51 29.24 -7.62
C GLU A 115 4.20 29.46 -8.41
N ASP A 116 4.29 29.89 -9.67
CA ASP A 116 3.13 29.99 -10.56
C ASP A 116 2.49 28.62 -10.86
N ALA A 117 3.30 27.58 -11.12
CA ALA A 117 2.81 26.22 -11.35
C ALA A 117 2.19 25.61 -10.08
N ILE A 118 2.76 25.90 -8.90
CA ILE A 118 2.20 25.52 -7.60
C ILE A 118 0.86 26.24 -7.36
N ASN A 119 0.77 27.53 -7.66
CA ASN A 119 -0.47 28.29 -7.54
C ASN A 119 -1.53 27.77 -8.52
N ASP A 120 -1.18 27.48 -9.77
CA ASP A 120 -2.08 26.86 -10.74
C ASP A 120 -2.60 25.49 -10.29
N LEU A 121 -1.74 24.64 -9.71
CA LEU A 121 -2.17 23.41 -9.09
C LEU A 121 -3.18 23.69 -7.96
N ARG A 122 -2.89 24.63 -7.05
CA ARG A 122 -3.80 25.03 -5.96
C ARG A 122 -5.15 25.54 -6.48
N ARG A 123 -5.19 26.24 -7.62
CA ARG A 123 -6.43 26.66 -8.30
C ARG A 123 -7.23 25.44 -8.80
N LYS A 124 -6.57 24.55 -9.55
CA LYS A 124 -7.16 23.32 -10.13
C LYS A 124 -7.71 22.36 -9.07
N VAL A 125 -7.03 22.23 -7.92
CA VAL A 125 -7.49 21.39 -6.79
C VAL A 125 -8.30 22.15 -5.74
N HIS A 126 -8.64 23.43 -6.00
CA HIS A 126 -9.43 24.31 -5.14
C HIS A 126 -8.88 24.52 -3.71
N LEU A 127 -7.57 24.38 -3.52
CA LEU A 127 -6.89 24.55 -2.23
C LEU A 127 -6.37 25.98 -1.95
N GLU A 128 -6.73 26.95 -2.80
CA GLU A 128 -6.40 28.38 -2.63
C GLU A 128 -6.65 28.91 -1.21
N LYS A 129 -7.83 28.57 -0.67
CA LYS A 129 -8.36 29.07 0.63
C LYS A 129 -7.56 28.59 1.85
N TYR A 130 -6.66 27.62 1.69
CA TYR A 130 -5.91 27.04 2.80
C TYR A 130 -4.48 27.60 2.84
N SER A 131 -4.17 28.34 3.91
CA SER A 131 -2.79 28.80 4.21
C SER A 131 -1.79 27.63 4.26
N LYS A 132 -2.21 26.47 4.79
CA LYS A 132 -1.42 25.23 4.81
C LYS A 132 -1.96 24.20 3.82
N TRP A 133 -2.16 24.61 2.56
CA TRP A 133 -2.72 23.79 1.48
C TRP A 133 -2.07 22.40 1.34
N TRP A 134 -0.77 22.30 1.64
CA TRP A 134 0.00 21.06 1.61
C TRP A 134 -0.44 19.99 2.62
N ASN A 135 -1.26 20.32 3.62
CA ASN A 135 -1.89 19.36 4.52
C ASN A 135 -3.20 18.78 3.95
N HIS A 136 -3.72 19.36 2.87
CA HIS A 136 -4.99 18.98 2.24
C HIS A 136 -4.80 18.32 0.87
N ILE A 137 -3.60 18.42 0.28
CA ILE A 137 -3.29 17.75 -0.98
C ILE A 137 -3.15 16.23 -0.76
N CYS A 138 -4.00 15.44 -1.41
CA CYS A 138 -3.99 13.97 -1.32
C CYS A 138 -3.74 13.33 -2.70
N TRP A 139 -2.85 12.33 -2.76
CA TRP A 139 -2.50 11.64 -4.01
C TRP A 139 -3.74 11.03 -4.68
N TYR A 140 -4.55 10.29 -3.94
CA TYR A 140 -5.73 9.59 -4.48
C TYR A 140 -6.87 10.52 -4.91
N GLN A 141 -6.85 11.80 -4.51
CA GLN A 141 -7.86 12.80 -4.88
C GLN A 141 -7.39 13.76 -5.98
N HIS A 142 -6.07 13.96 -6.13
CA HIS A 142 -5.50 15.01 -6.97
C HIS A 142 -4.39 14.54 -7.91
N GLY A 143 -4.02 13.26 -7.88
CA GLY A 143 -2.89 12.71 -8.63
C GLY A 143 -2.93 13.01 -10.13
N GLY A 144 -4.12 13.08 -10.73
CA GLY A 144 -4.30 13.49 -12.13
C GLY A 144 -3.90 14.95 -12.41
N GLU A 145 -4.22 15.90 -11.52
CA GLU A 145 -3.82 17.31 -11.67
C GLU A 145 -2.35 17.54 -11.28
N ILE A 146 -1.84 16.77 -10.33
CA ILE A 146 -0.40 16.73 -9.99
C ILE A 146 0.40 16.25 -11.21
N LEU A 147 -0.01 15.14 -11.84
CA LEU A 147 0.57 14.61 -13.08
C LEU A 147 0.55 15.65 -14.20
N ARG A 148 -0.63 16.21 -14.51
CA ARG A 148 -0.80 17.26 -15.53
C ARG A 148 0.09 18.47 -15.28
N THR A 149 0.31 18.85 -14.02
CA THR A 149 1.16 20.00 -13.67
C THR A 149 2.65 19.69 -13.89
N PHE A 150 3.12 18.50 -13.54
CA PHE A 150 4.50 18.08 -13.89
C PHE A 150 4.70 17.89 -15.40
N GLU A 151 3.66 17.50 -16.14
CA GLU A 151 3.68 17.43 -17.61
C GLU A 151 3.72 18.82 -18.25
N SER A 152 2.90 19.78 -17.78
CA SER A 152 3.00 21.20 -18.18
C SER A 152 4.35 21.83 -17.85
N ALA A 153 4.97 21.44 -16.73
CA ALA A 153 6.29 21.91 -16.30
C ALA A 153 7.47 21.15 -16.98
N ASN A 154 7.19 20.31 -17.99
CA ASN A 154 8.19 19.55 -18.75
C ASN A 154 9.14 18.68 -17.90
N TRP A 155 8.60 18.07 -16.83
CA TRP A 155 9.32 17.14 -15.93
C TRP A 155 10.64 17.69 -15.35
N PRO A 156 10.58 18.63 -14.38
CA PRO A 156 11.77 19.25 -13.75
C PRO A 156 12.63 18.29 -12.89
N PHE A 157 12.29 17.00 -12.84
CA PHE A 157 13.08 15.92 -12.24
C PHE A 157 12.69 14.57 -12.88
N PRO A 158 13.47 13.48 -12.68
CA PRO A 158 13.25 12.22 -13.38
C PRO A 158 11.87 11.58 -13.12
N LYS A 159 11.15 11.26 -14.20
CA LYS A 159 9.80 10.69 -14.18
C LYS A 159 9.77 9.30 -13.51
N GLU A 160 10.86 8.56 -13.60
CA GLU A 160 11.06 7.24 -13.00
C GLU A 160 11.05 7.31 -11.46
N ASP A 161 11.66 8.34 -10.90
CA ASP A 161 11.75 8.56 -9.44
C ASP A 161 10.37 9.01 -8.90
N PHE A 162 9.57 9.74 -9.69
CA PHE A 162 8.15 10.02 -9.40
C PHE A 162 7.28 8.76 -9.44
N ILE A 163 7.38 7.98 -10.52
CA ILE A 163 6.64 6.71 -10.70
C ILE A 163 6.99 5.72 -9.57
N CYS A 164 8.23 5.72 -9.09
CA CYS A 164 8.62 4.88 -7.96
C CYS A 164 7.85 5.27 -6.68
N LEU A 165 7.68 6.57 -6.42
CA LEU A 165 6.95 7.08 -5.25
C LEU A 165 5.44 6.84 -5.33
N THR A 166 4.82 7.11 -6.48
CA THR A 166 3.37 6.93 -6.65
C THR A 166 2.98 5.46 -6.64
N ARG A 167 3.78 4.58 -7.25
CA ARG A 167 3.56 3.13 -7.18
C ARG A 167 3.66 2.60 -5.74
N GLU A 168 4.56 3.14 -4.91
CA GLU A 168 4.67 2.75 -3.49
C GLU A 168 3.41 3.20 -2.68
N LEU A 169 2.81 4.35 -3.00
CA LEU A 169 1.51 4.76 -2.45
C LEU A 169 0.40 3.78 -2.88
N ASP A 170 0.29 3.53 -4.19
CA ASP A 170 -0.76 2.67 -4.76
C ASP A 170 -0.64 1.21 -4.26
N GLU A 171 0.59 0.67 -4.13
CA GLU A 171 0.85 -0.64 -3.51
C GLU A 171 0.35 -0.67 -2.05
N GLY A 172 0.57 0.40 -1.27
CA GLY A 172 0.11 0.51 0.11
C GLY A 172 -1.42 0.62 0.25
N ALA A 173 -2.08 1.40 -0.61
CA ALA A 173 -3.54 1.46 -0.65
C ALA A 173 -4.16 0.10 -0.99
N ASN A 174 -3.56 -0.64 -1.94
CA ASN A 174 -3.95 -2.00 -2.26
C ASN A 174 -3.73 -2.95 -1.08
N HIS A 175 -2.59 -2.86 -0.38
CA HIS A 175 -2.31 -3.66 0.81
C HIS A 175 -3.26 -3.38 1.98
N LEU A 176 -3.70 -2.13 2.17
CA LEU A 176 -4.72 -1.78 3.15
C LEU A 176 -6.10 -2.35 2.77
N SER A 177 -6.52 -2.16 1.51
CA SER A 177 -7.80 -2.69 1.00
C SER A 177 -7.88 -4.22 1.13
N LEU A 178 -6.77 -4.92 0.87
CA LEU A 178 -6.70 -6.38 1.02
C LEU A 178 -6.73 -6.79 2.50
N ALA A 179 -6.01 -6.12 3.39
CA ALA A 179 -6.07 -6.42 4.82
C ALA A 179 -7.48 -6.24 5.40
N LEU A 180 -8.18 -5.16 5.02
CA LEU A 180 -9.57 -4.93 5.41
C LEU A 180 -10.51 -6.04 4.90
N LYS A 181 -10.37 -6.49 3.65
CA LYS A 181 -11.15 -7.63 3.13
C LYS A 181 -10.91 -8.92 3.92
N ILE A 182 -9.67 -9.23 4.29
CA ILE A 182 -9.38 -10.41 5.13
C ILE A 182 -10.02 -10.25 6.52
N ARG A 183 -10.01 -9.04 7.11
CA ARG A 183 -10.69 -8.73 8.39
C ARG A 183 -12.21 -8.90 8.32
N GLU A 184 -12.84 -8.57 7.20
CA GLU A 184 -14.26 -8.86 6.95
C GLU A 184 -14.53 -10.38 6.89
N TYR A 185 -13.64 -11.16 6.25
CA TYR A 185 -13.71 -12.62 6.29
C TYR A 185 -13.38 -13.21 7.69
N SER A 186 -12.54 -12.56 8.51
CA SER A 186 -12.27 -12.94 9.91
C SER A 186 -13.52 -12.83 10.77
N HIS A 187 -14.36 -11.82 10.50
CA HIS A 187 -15.59 -11.54 11.26
C HIS A 187 -16.82 -11.73 10.37
N PRO A 188 -17.17 -12.98 10.00
CA PRO A 188 -18.39 -13.24 9.24
C PRO A 188 -19.57 -12.70 10.04
N ILE A 189 -20.25 -11.71 9.46
CA ILE A 189 -21.43 -11.08 10.06
C ILE A 189 -22.38 -12.19 10.49
N ARG A 190 -22.62 -12.32 11.80
CA ARG A 190 -23.74 -13.10 12.34
C ARG A 190 -24.99 -12.59 11.63
N ARG A 191 -25.51 -13.35 10.65
CA ARG A 191 -26.76 -13.04 9.93
C ARG A 191 -27.96 -13.22 10.87
N ARG A 192 -28.03 -12.36 11.89
CA ARG A 192 -29.24 -12.12 12.67
C ARG A 192 -30.23 -11.44 11.72
N SER A 193 -31.15 -12.24 11.21
CA SER A 193 -32.35 -11.76 10.52
C SER A 193 -33.21 -10.98 11.52
N THR A 194 -32.98 -9.67 11.61
CA THR A 194 -33.85 -8.71 12.30
C THR A 194 -33.93 -7.43 11.46
N ARG A 195 -35.15 -6.91 11.37
CA ARG A 195 -35.61 -5.89 10.41
C ARG A 195 -34.80 -4.57 10.47
N ALA A 196 -34.83 -3.83 9.37
CA ALA A 196 -34.27 -2.49 9.31
C ALA A 196 -34.99 -1.50 10.23
N ALA A 197 -34.19 -0.62 10.84
CA ALA A 197 -34.58 0.68 11.38
C ALA A 197 -33.54 1.72 10.90
N CYS A 198 -33.83 3.01 11.04
CA CYS A 198 -32.97 4.11 10.55
C CYS A 198 -31.62 4.22 11.30
N GLY A 199 -30.59 4.87 10.76
CA GLY A 199 -30.42 5.44 9.41
C GLY A 199 -29.24 6.43 9.35
N HIS A 200 -28.30 6.24 8.41
CA HIS A 200 -26.95 6.87 8.38
C HIS A 200 -26.10 6.53 9.63
N VAL A 201 -24.76 6.66 9.69
CA VAL A 201 -23.69 7.16 8.79
C VAL A 201 -22.48 6.18 8.96
N ILE A 202 -21.39 6.07 8.18
CA ILE A 202 -20.73 6.82 7.08
C ILE A 202 -20.29 5.84 5.97
N ARG A 203 -20.09 6.30 4.73
CA ARG A 203 -19.11 5.75 3.75
C ARG A 203 -18.21 6.90 3.29
N ASN A 204 -16.91 6.65 3.00
CA ASN A 204 -16.13 7.34 1.95
C ASN A 204 -14.64 6.91 1.92
N CYS A 205 -13.92 7.33 0.87
CA CYS A 205 -12.45 7.33 0.69
C CYS A 205 -11.70 6.02 0.40
N VAL A 206 -12.31 4.82 0.40
CA VAL A 206 -11.65 3.57 -0.09
C VAL A 206 -12.50 2.82 -1.11
N GLN A 207 -12.91 3.53 -2.18
CA GLN A 207 -13.29 2.93 -3.47
C GLN A 207 -13.49 4.00 -4.55
N LYS A 208 -12.54 4.07 -5.48
CA LYS A 208 -12.73 4.41 -6.90
C LYS A 208 -11.61 3.77 -7.70
#